data_AF-A0A9D6JS43-F1
#
_entry.id   AF-A0A9D6JS43-F1
#
_cell.length_a   1.000
_cell.length_b   1.000
_cell.length_c   1.000
_cell.angle_alpha   90.00
_cell.angle_beta   90.00
_cell.angle_gamma   90.00
#
_symmetry.space_group_name_H-M   'P 1'
#
loop_
_entity.id
_entity.type
_entity.pdbx_description
1 polymer ?
#
loop_
_entity_poly.entity_id
_entity_poly.type
_entity_poly.pdbx_seq_one_letter_code
_entity_poly.pdbx_strand_id
1 'polypeptide(L)' 'MPSYCIDFDSTAKTLYGHQEGGVKGYNPEHIGKKSYHPLVAAEAHLHDAIG' A
#
# COMPACT_ATOMS: atom_id res chain seq x y z
N MET A 1 0.88 20.23 22.83
CA MET A 1 0.34 18.86 22.73
C MET A 1 1.03 18.17 21.59
N PRO A 2 1.49 16.91 21.73
CA PRO A 2 2.05 16.19 20.59
C PRO A 2 0.97 16.01 19.52
N SER A 3 1.36 16.18 18.26
CA SER A 3 0.48 15.96 17.10
C SER A 3 1.13 14.93 16.20
N TYR A 4 0.34 13.94 15.80
CA TYR A 4 0.75 12.82 14.97
C TYR A 4 -0.03 12.82 13.66
N CYS A 5 0.64 12.47 12.57
CA CYS A 5 0.02 12.15 11.30
C CYS A 5 0.16 10.63 11.09
N ILE A 6 -0.93 9.98 10.70
CA ILE A 6 -0.92 8.57 10.30
C ILE A 6 -1.41 8.52 8.86
N ASP A 7 -0.52 8.12 7.96
CA ASP A 7 -0.83 7.90 6.56
C ASP A 7 -1.13 6.43 6.32
N PHE A 8 -2.20 6.14 5.60
CA PHE A 8 -2.57 4.78 5.21
C PHE A 8 -2.54 4.68 3.70
N ASP A 9 -1.75 3.75 3.18
CA ASP A 9 -1.68 3.46 1.75
C ASP A 9 -1.83 1.96 1.48
N SER A 10 -2.28 1.62 0.28
CA SER A 10 -2.35 0.25 -0.20
C SER A 10 -1.41 0.07 -1.39
N THR A 11 -0.53 -0.93 -1.34
CA THR A 11 0.42 -1.17 -2.44
C THR A 11 -0.04 -2.32 -3.33
N ALA A 12 -0.08 -2.18 -4.65
CA ALA A 12 -0.31 -3.32 -5.53
C ALA A 12 0.95 -4.20 -5.63
N LYS A 13 0.87 -5.47 -5.22
CA LYS A 13 1.96 -6.44 -5.38
C LYS A 13 1.55 -7.52 -6.36
N THR A 14 2.23 -7.55 -7.51
CA THR A 14 1.97 -8.53 -8.57
C THR A 14 2.28 -9.94 -8.10
N LEU A 15 1.33 -10.84 -8.31
CA LEU A 15 1.49 -12.26 -8.03
C LEU A 15 1.96 -12.97 -9.31
N TYR A 16 2.94 -13.86 -9.14
CA TYR A 16 3.45 -14.74 -10.19
C TYR A 16 3.10 -16.20 -9.87
N GLY A 17 2.85 -17.00 -10.89
CA GLY A 17 2.42 -18.39 -10.74
C GLY A 17 0.98 -18.52 -10.24
N HIS A 18 0.70 -19.61 -9.51
CA HIS A 18 -0.62 -19.90 -8.94
C HIS A 18 -0.58 -19.73 -7.43
N GLN A 19 -0.99 -18.56 -6.95
CA GLN A 19 -1.10 -18.25 -5.52
C GLN A 19 -2.57 -18.06 -5.15
N GLU A 20 -2.96 -18.60 -4.01
CA GLU A 20 -4.33 -18.49 -3.48
C GLU A 20 -4.66 -17.05 -3.07
N GLY A 21 -5.94 -16.68 -3.15
CA GLY A 21 -6.43 -15.34 -2.76
C GLY A 21 -6.08 -14.20 -3.74
N GLY A 22 -5.25 -14.44 -4.75
CA GLY A 22 -4.93 -13.45 -5.78
C GLY A 22 -6.12 -13.13 -6.69
N VAL A 23 -6.51 -11.86 -6.72
CA VAL A 23 -7.58 -11.33 -7.58
C VAL A 23 -7.00 -10.43 -8.67
N LYS A 24 -7.66 -10.35 -9.83
CA LYS A 24 -7.34 -9.34 -10.83
C LYS A 24 -7.88 -8.01 -10.33
N GLY A 25 -6.99 -7.04 -10.12
CA GLY A 25 -7.32 -5.70 -9.62
C GLY A 25 -6.57 -4.61 -10.39
N TYR A 26 -6.60 -3.39 -9.86
CA TYR A 26 -5.85 -2.28 -10.43
C TYR A 26 -4.34 -2.51 -10.25
N ASN A 27 -3.65 -2.78 -11.35
CA ASN A 27 -2.20 -2.96 -11.40
C ASN A 27 -1.65 -2.30 -12.66
N PRO A 28 -1.35 -0.98 -12.62
CA PRO A 28 -0.95 -0.21 -13.80
C PRO A 28 0.40 -0.66 -14.37
N GLU A 29 1.32 -1.13 -13.52
CA GLU A 29 2.62 -1.65 -13.95
C GLU A 29 2.50 -3.04 -14.62
N HIS A 30 1.50 -3.83 -14.22
CA HIS A 30 1.29 -5.18 -14.73
C HIS A 30 -0.19 -5.47 -15.02
N ILE A 31 -0.72 -4.78 -16.04
CA ILE A 31 -2.12 -4.80 -16.43
C ILE A 31 -2.63 -6.25 -16.63
N GLY A 32 -3.75 -6.56 -15.99
CA GLY A 32 -4.46 -7.84 -16.14
C GLY A 32 -3.87 -9.01 -15.32
N LYS A 33 -2.74 -8.82 -14.64
CA LYS A 33 -2.19 -9.81 -13.70
C LYS A 33 -2.93 -9.78 -12.35
N LYS A 34 -2.89 -10.90 -11.63
CA LYS A 34 -3.37 -10.96 -10.25
C LYS A 34 -2.42 -10.17 -9.34
N SER A 35 -2.98 -9.49 -8.35
CA SER A 35 -2.22 -8.80 -7.32
C SER A 35 -2.88 -8.97 -5.96
N TYR A 36 -2.10 -8.80 -4.90
CA TYR A 36 -2.63 -8.56 -3.56
C TYR A 36 -2.25 -7.15 -3.11
N HIS A 37 -3.08 -6.55 -2.26
CA HIS A 37 -2.97 -5.15 -1.87
C HIS A 37 -2.85 -5.05 -0.34
N PRO A 38 -1.66 -5.21 0.24
CA PRO A 38 -1.48 -4.99 1.68
C PRO A 38 -1.77 -3.53 2.02
N LEU A 39 -2.44 -3.32 3.15
CA LEU A 39 -2.59 -2.02 3.78
C LEU A 39 -1.35 -1.75 4.65
N VAL A 40 -0.71 -0.61 4.44
CA VAL A 40 0.46 -0.15 5.20
C VAL A 40 0.10 1.17 5.87
N ALA A 41 0.59 1.36 7.09
CA ALA A 41 0.45 2.61 7.82
C ALA A 41 1.83 3.19 8.15
N ALA A 42 2.00 4.50 7.97
CA ALA A 42 3.19 5.23 8.37
C ALA A 42 2.81 6.30 9.41
N GLU A 43 3.58 6.37 10.49
CA GLU A 43 3.43 7.38 11.54
C GLU A 43 4.51 8.46 11.36
N ALA A 44 4.10 9.72 11.49
CA ALA A 44 5.02 10.85 11.56
C ALA A 44 4.62 11.79 12.69
N HIS A 45 5.61 12.38 13.36
CA HIS A 45 5.32 13.52 14.22
C HIS A 45 5.12 14.75 13.35
N LEU A 46 4.08 15.52 13.63
CA LEU A 46 3.79 16.72 12.86
C LEU A 46 4.98 17.68 12.84
N HIS A 47 5.74 17.79 13.94
CA HIS A 47 6.90 18.68 14.01
C HIS A 47 8.01 18.35 13.00
N ASP A 48 8.17 17.08 12.62
CA ASP A 48 9.19 16.63 11.66
C ASP A 48 8.76 16.88 10.21
N ALA A 49 7.45 16.98 9.96
CA ALA A 49 6.88 17.06 8.61
C ALA A 49 6.77 18.49 8.06
N ILE A 50 6.92 19.51 8.91
CA ILE A 50 6.82 20.95 8.55
C ILE A 50 8.18 21.68 8.63
N GLY A 51 9.28 20.94 8.81
CA GLY A 51 10.64 21.45 8.79
C GLY A 51 11.18 21.67 7.38
#